data_AF-A0AAU9K4C0-F1
#
_entry.id   AF-A0AAU9K4C0-F1
#
_cell.length_a   1.000
_cell.length_b   1.000
_cell.length_c   1.000
_cell.angle_alpha   90.00
_cell.angle_beta   90.00
_cell.angle_gamma   90.00
#
_symmetry.space_group_name_H-M   'P 1'
#
loop_
_entity.id
_entity.type
_entity.pdbx_description
1 polymer ?
#
loop_
_entity_poly.entity_id
_entity_poly.type
_entity_poly.pdbx_seq_one_letter_code
_entity_poly.pdbx_strand_id
1 'polypeptide(L)'
;MVSSVATTDFSSEIGFNKFPYLVVKIPEARNLAYFSENCSQFTPYVKVSVGSRSYSTSAQVVSDAVYWDETFEISGDSQKPLICCLMDRDEFDGDIMLAGLAIPRELIKQFIEETTLWIRLRNFTQGLNTTASFEESQAIRPFCDELKVANPEECIEPIICLKLTYYGLDCLKEYNAEITDYESAVKSGELFTQYTLTITRRDGYAWKIKFRYSQLDNIRKSLILQFPELKKLCFPRKTFSLLSIVSLKSQFDEGLLEKRKSEMEKFLNYVLKCRYHERSQEFSEFLQMPAGVN
;
A
#
# COMPACT_ATOMS: atom_id res chain seq x y z
N MET A 1 16.60 -35.81 -29.71
CA MET A 1 16.93 -34.83 -28.65
C MET A 1 15.86 -33.75 -28.73
N VAL A 2 14.90 -33.78 -27.79
CA VAL A 2 13.74 -32.88 -27.80
C VAL A 2 14.10 -31.67 -26.94
N SER A 3 14.20 -30.49 -27.56
CA SER A 3 14.38 -29.24 -26.83
C SER A 3 13.07 -28.90 -26.11
N SER A 4 13.08 -28.95 -24.79
CA SER A 4 12.01 -28.40 -23.97
C SER A 4 12.06 -26.88 -24.09
N VAL A 5 11.08 -26.33 -24.81
CA VAL A 5 10.72 -24.92 -24.75
C VAL A 5 10.33 -24.63 -23.30
N ALA A 6 11.08 -23.75 -22.64
CA ALA A 6 10.68 -23.18 -21.37
C ALA A 6 9.45 -22.31 -21.63
N THR A 7 8.26 -22.87 -21.39
CA THR A 7 7.03 -22.10 -21.25
C THR A 7 7.20 -21.24 -20.00
N THR A 8 7.53 -19.98 -20.21
CA THR A 8 7.29 -18.93 -19.24
C THR A 8 5.78 -18.80 -19.14
N ASP A 9 5.20 -19.43 -18.11
CA ASP A 9 3.84 -19.16 -17.66
C ASP A 9 3.78 -17.71 -17.15
N PHE A 10 3.67 -16.77 -18.08
CA PHE A 10 3.01 -15.50 -17.83
C PHE A 10 1.51 -15.76 -17.83
N SER A 11 1.02 -16.45 -16.80
CA SER A 11 -0.39 -16.45 -16.48
C SER A 11 -0.76 -15.04 -16.03
N SER A 12 -1.12 -14.23 -17.02
CA SER A 12 -2.01 -13.07 -16.93
C SER A 12 -2.15 -12.47 -15.54
N GLU A 13 -1.36 -11.43 -15.30
CA GLU A 13 -1.50 -10.44 -14.23
C GLU A 13 -2.91 -9.84 -14.28
N ILE A 14 -3.84 -10.42 -13.52
CA ILE A 14 -5.21 -9.94 -13.42
C ILE A 14 -5.46 -9.45 -11.99
N GLY A 15 -5.48 -8.13 -11.82
CA GLY A 15 -6.21 -7.38 -10.78
C GLY A 15 -5.78 -7.50 -9.32
N PHE A 16 -4.97 -8.49 -8.92
CA PHE A 16 -4.69 -8.76 -7.50
C PHE A 16 -3.21 -8.81 -7.11
N ASN A 17 -2.29 -8.98 -8.07
CA ASN A 17 -0.87 -9.03 -7.79
C ASN A 17 -0.27 -7.61 -7.77
N LYS A 18 -0.47 -6.88 -6.67
CA LYS A 18 0.50 -5.84 -6.32
C LYS A 18 1.67 -6.49 -5.60
N PHE A 19 2.88 -6.23 -6.10
CA PHE A 19 4.12 -6.57 -5.43
C PHE A 19 4.19 -5.82 -4.10
N PRO A 20 4.85 -6.38 -3.07
CA PRO A 20 5.11 -5.64 -1.85
C PRO A 20 5.74 -4.30 -2.16
N TYR A 21 5.46 -3.30 -1.34
CA TYR A 21 6.11 -2.01 -1.49
C TYR A 21 6.27 -1.32 -0.15
N LEU A 22 7.22 -0.39 -0.12
CA LEU A 22 7.51 0.46 1.01
C LEU A 22 7.11 1.88 0.65
N VAL A 23 6.29 2.48 1.50
CA VAL A 23 6.04 3.92 1.50
C VAL A 23 7.05 4.60 2.42
N VAL A 24 7.79 5.57 1.88
CA VAL A 24 8.73 6.41 2.63
C VAL A 24 8.27 7.85 2.55
N LYS A 25 8.00 8.47 3.70
CA LYS A 25 7.75 9.92 3.81
C LYS A 25 8.82 10.57 4.69
N ILE A 26 9.17 11.81 4.38
CA ILE A 26 10.29 12.52 5.03
C ILE A 26 9.81 13.87 5.55
N PRO A 27 8.89 13.90 6.53
CA PRO A 27 8.16 15.12 6.87
C PRO A 27 9.07 16.29 7.28
N GLU A 28 10.21 16.00 7.94
CA GLU A 28 11.10 17.04 8.40
C GLU A 28 12.55 16.58 8.65
N ALA A 29 13.47 17.54 8.63
CA ALA A 29 14.80 17.46 9.25
C ALA A 29 15.02 18.66 10.17
N ARG A 30 15.78 18.45 11.24
CA ARG A 30 16.06 19.46 12.27
C ARG A 30 17.56 19.60 12.51
N ASN A 31 17.92 20.71 13.16
CA ASN A 31 19.28 21.05 13.59
C ASN A 31 20.28 21.14 12.43
N LEU A 32 19.84 21.68 11.30
CA LEU A 32 20.70 21.94 10.13
C LEU A 32 21.36 23.33 10.19
N ALA A 33 21.07 24.13 11.23
CA ALA A 33 21.54 25.50 11.40
C ALA A 33 23.07 25.66 11.27
N TYR A 34 23.85 24.70 11.79
CA TYR A 34 25.31 24.70 11.64
C TYR A 34 25.77 24.77 10.18
N PHE A 35 25.09 24.09 9.25
CA PHE A 35 25.46 24.10 7.84
C PHE A 35 25.01 25.38 7.14
N SER A 36 23.81 25.89 7.45
CA SER A 36 23.36 27.17 6.89
C SER A 36 24.23 28.35 7.31
N GLU A 37 24.84 28.29 8.50
CA GLU A 37 25.72 29.35 9.01
C GLU A 37 27.13 29.30 8.41
N ASN A 38 27.62 28.11 8.04
CA ASN A 38 29.00 27.90 7.59
C ASN A 38 29.15 27.63 6.07
N CYS A 39 28.06 27.38 5.36
CA CYS A 39 28.04 27.13 3.92
C CYS A 39 27.15 28.17 3.23
N SER A 40 27.75 29.03 2.40
CA SER A 40 27.06 30.15 1.73
C SER A 40 26.03 29.72 0.66
N GLN A 41 25.93 28.42 0.36
CA GLN A 41 24.98 27.85 -0.61
C GLN A 41 24.37 26.51 -0.13
N PHE A 42 24.02 26.42 1.15
CA PHE A 42 23.38 25.22 1.70
C PHE A 42 22.02 24.93 1.07
N THR A 43 21.90 23.85 0.30
CA THR A 43 20.68 23.43 -0.40
C THR A 43 20.41 21.94 -0.13
N PRO A 44 20.00 21.60 1.10
CA PRO A 44 19.88 20.21 1.50
C PRO A 44 18.83 19.48 0.67
N TYR A 45 19.08 18.22 0.36
CA TYR A 45 18.11 17.35 -0.27
C TYR A 45 18.27 15.93 0.24
N VAL A 46 17.21 15.14 0.16
CA VAL A 46 17.24 13.76 0.64
C VAL A 46 17.24 12.81 -0.54
N LYS A 47 18.14 11.83 -0.50
CA LYS A 47 18.24 10.76 -1.48
C LYS A 47 17.89 9.43 -0.83
N VAL A 48 16.87 8.77 -1.36
CA VAL A 48 16.42 7.45 -0.92
C VAL A 48 16.73 6.45 -2.02
N SER A 49 17.41 5.36 -1.71
CA SER A 49 17.74 4.33 -2.71
C SER A 49 17.49 2.91 -2.20
N VAL A 50 17.13 2.05 -3.14
CA VAL A 50 16.95 0.60 -2.92
C VAL A 50 17.49 -0.13 -4.14
N GLY A 51 18.58 -0.87 -3.96
CA GLY A 51 19.27 -1.52 -5.07
C GLY A 51 19.77 -0.51 -6.10
N SER A 52 19.34 -0.64 -7.36
CA SER A 52 19.70 0.30 -8.45
C SER A 52 18.78 1.49 -8.58
N ARG A 53 17.67 1.55 -7.82
CA ARG A 53 16.71 2.67 -7.88
C ARG A 53 17.09 3.73 -6.87
N SER A 54 17.07 4.99 -7.30
CA SER A 54 17.30 6.15 -6.46
C SER A 54 16.20 7.17 -6.71
N TYR A 55 15.73 7.77 -5.63
CA TYR A 55 14.75 8.84 -5.58
C TYR A 55 15.37 10.01 -4.82
N SER A 56 15.12 11.23 -5.26
CA SER A 56 15.67 12.43 -4.62
C SER A 56 14.58 13.48 -4.52
N THR A 57 14.47 14.12 -3.37
CA THR A 57 13.57 15.26 -3.16
C THR A 57 14.34 16.44 -2.58
N SER A 58 14.09 17.60 -3.15
CA SER A 58 14.67 18.86 -2.71
C SER A 58 13.85 19.45 -1.56
N ALA A 59 14.57 19.97 -0.57
CA ALA A 59 14.00 20.63 0.59
C ALA A 59 13.17 21.85 0.24
N GLN A 60 12.07 22.06 0.97
CA GLN A 60 11.60 23.42 1.25
C GLN A 60 12.17 23.85 2.60
N VAL A 61 13.06 24.84 2.58
CA VAL A 61 13.68 25.39 3.79
C VAL A 61 12.76 26.46 4.37
N VAL A 62 12.30 26.26 5.60
CA VAL A 62 11.53 27.26 6.35
C VAL A 62 12.18 27.43 7.73
N SER A 63 13.06 28.44 7.86
CA SER A 63 13.87 28.64 9.08
C SER A 63 14.83 27.46 9.34
N ASP A 64 15.02 27.06 10.60
CA ASP A 64 15.86 25.93 11.04
C ASP A 64 15.27 24.53 10.74
N ALA A 65 14.02 24.50 10.29
CA ALA A 65 13.31 23.28 9.94
C ALA A 65 13.22 23.15 8.42
N VAL A 66 13.55 21.96 7.93
CA VAL A 66 13.40 21.63 6.52
C VAL A 66 12.26 20.67 6.39
N TYR A 67 11.28 20.99 5.54
CA TYR A 67 10.10 20.18 5.31
C TYR A 67 10.20 19.48 3.95
N TRP A 68 9.83 18.19 3.91
CA TRP A 68 9.56 17.47 2.66
C TRP A 68 8.22 16.74 2.77
N ASP A 69 7.25 17.08 1.92
CA ASP A 69 5.97 16.37 1.83
C ASP A 69 5.98 15.38 0.65
N GLU A 70 7.10 14.68 0.46
CA GLU A 70 7.22 13.67 -0.60
C GLU A 70 6.99 12.26 -0.07
N THR A 71 6.29 11.49 -0.89
CA THR A 71 5.94 10.09 -0.64
C THR A 71 6.52 9.24 -1.75
N PHE A 72 7.44 8.35 -1.42
CA PHE A 72 8.03 7.40 -2.37
C PHE A 72 7.38 6.03 -2.21
N GLU A 73 6.91 5.45 -3.31
CA GLU A 73 6.53 4.04 -3.37
C GLU A 73 7.68 3.22 -3.96
N ILE A 74 8.31 2.39 -3.13
CA ILE A 74 9.47 1.60 -3.53
C ILE A 74 9.08 0.13 -3.57
N SER A 75 9.32 -0.53 -4.71
CA SER A 75 9.10 -1.99 -4.83
C SER A 75 9.87 -2.75 -3.74
N GLY A 76 9.15 -3.62 -3.05
CA GLY A 76 9.63 -4.43 -1.94
C GLY A 76 10.32 -5.73 -2.37
N ASP A 77 10.45 -6.01 -3.68
CA ASP A 77 11.10 -7.24 -4.17
C ASP A 77 12.63 -7.21 -4.02
N SER A 78 13.21 -6.03 -3.74
CA SER A 78 14.64 -5.90 -3.50
C SER A 78 15.02 -6.51 -2.14
N GLN A 79 16.00 -7.43 -2.17
CA GLN A 79 16.69 -7.93 -0.97
C GLN A 79 17.73 -6.94 -0.43
N LYS A 80 17.89 -5.78 -1.08
CA LYS A 80 18.85 -4.75 -0.68
C LYS A 80 18.25 -3.90 0.45
N PRO A 81 19.10 -3.33 1.32
CA PRO A 81 18.64 -2.38 2.34
C PRO A 81 18.04 -1.13 1.68
N LEU A 82 17.19 -0.45 2.44
CA LEU A 82 16.82 0.94 2.14
C LEU A 82 17.95 1.83 2.58
N ILE A 83 18.48 2.64 1.68
CA ILE A 83 19.48 3.65 2.00
C ILE A 83 18.79 5.01 1.96
N CYS A 84 18.96 5.79 3.01
CA CYS A 84 18.48 7.17 3.09
C CYS A 84 19.65 8.07 3.42
N CYS A 85 19.91 9.06 2.58
CA CYS A 85 21.02 9.98 2.70
C CYS A 85 20.53 11.43 2.74
N LEU A 86 21.10 12.23 3.65
CA LEU A 86 21.04 13.67 3.57
C LEU A 86 22.21 14.15 2.72
N MET A 87 21.91 14.93 1.71
CA MET A 87 22.86 15.43 0.73
C MET A 87 22.81 16.96 0.69
N ASP A 88 23.87 17.56 0.17
CA ASP A 88 23.95 18.95 -0.25
C ASP A 88 24.63 19.02 -1.62
N ARG A 89 24.68 20.21 -2.21
CA ARG A 89 25.47 20.48 -3.42
C ARG A 89 26.71 21.28 -3.08
N ASP A 90 27.83 20.92 -3.70
CA ASP A 90 29.02 21.77 -3.69
C ASP A 90 28.88 22.94 -4.69
N GLU A 91 29.89 23.81 -4.69
CA GLU A 91 30.01 24.97 -5.59
C GLU A 91 30.10 24.60 -7.09
N PHE A 92 30.24 23.32 -7.44
CA PHE A 92 30.29 22.76 -8.79
C PHE A 92 29.09 21.84 -9.11
N ASP A 93 27.98 21.91 -8.35
CA ASP A 93 26.81 21.02 -8.46
C ASP A 93 27.10 19.53 -8.18
N GLY A 94 28.20 19.23 -7.51
CA GLY A 94 28.56 17.90 -7.02
C GLY A 94 27.79 17.49 -5.78
N ASP A 95 27.40 16.21 -5.71
CA ASP A 95 26.69 15.63 -4.57
C ASP A 95 27.62 15.48 -3.36
N ILE A 96 27.40 16.26 -2.30
CA ILE A 96 28.05 16.07 -0.98
C ILE A 96 27.11 15.26 -0.09
N MET A 97 27.55 14.09 0.37
CA MET A 97 26.81 13.35 1.40
C MET A 97 27.10 13.95 2.78
N LEU A 98 26.09 14.57 3.38
CA LEU A 98 26.17 15.07 4.75
C LEU A 98 26.00 13.93 5.76
N ALA A 99 25.15 12.95 5.43
CA ALA A 99 24.92 11.77 6.26
C ALA A 99 24.18 10.65 5.51
N GLY A 100 24.25 9.42 6.04
CA GLY A 100 23.52 8.28 5.49
C GLY A 100 23.16 7.20 6.52
N LEU A 101 22.06 6.51 6.26
CA LEU A 101 21.62 5.31 6.99
C LEU A 101 21.23 4.22 6.01
N ALA A 102 21.60 2.97 6.33
CA ALA A 102 21.04 1.79 5.69
C ALA A 102 20.14 1.03 6.67
N ILE A 103 18.87 0.85 6.30
CA ILE A 103 17.89 0.06 7.06
C ILE A 103 17.82 -1.34 6.44
N PRO A 104 18.17 -2.40 7.19
CA PRO A 104 18.07 -3.77 6.72
C PRO A 104 16.63 -4.14 6.32
N ARG A 105 16.50 -4.95 5.28
CA ARG A 105 15.20 -5.30 4.70
C ARG A 105 14.30 -6.05 5.70
N GLU A 106 14.91 -6.85 6.56
CA GLU A 106 14.31 -7.67 7.60
C GLU A 106 13.60 -6.81 8.64
N LEU A 107 14.16 -5.63 8.93
CA LEU A 107 13.56 -4.65 9.82
C LEU A 107 12.41 -3.91 9.12
N ILE A 108 12.59 -3.54 7.86
CA ILE A 108 11.53 -2.90 7.04
C ILE A 108 10.25 -3.73 7.02
N LYS A 109 10.37 -5.06 6.92
CA LYS A 109 9.22 -5.98 6.89
C LYS A 109 8.35 -5.92 8.15
N GLN A 110 8.85 -5.38 9.25
CA GLN A 110 8.15 -5.27 10.53
C GLN A 110 7.30 -3.98 10.62
N PHE A 111 7.52 -3.00 9.74
CA PHE A 111 6.83 -1.71 9.76
C PHE A 111 5.47 -1.77 9.05
N ILE A 112 4.58 -2.65 9.51
CA ILE A 112 3.25 -2.86 8.90
C ILE A 112 2.32 -1.66 9.12
N GLU A 113 2.54 -0.93 10.22
CA GLU A 113 1.88 0.35 10.52
C GLU A 113 2.86 1.51 10.32
N GLU A 114 2.33 2.74 10.14
CA GLU A 114 3.17 3.93 9.97
C GLU A 114 4.11 4.07 11.17
N THR A 115 5.40 3.81 10.91
CA THR A 115 6.46 3.82 11.92
C THR A 115 7.28 5.08 11.73
N THR A 116 7.34 5.89 12.78
CA THR A 116 8.17 7.10 12.79
C THR A 116 9.56 6.76 13.32
N LEU A 117 10.59 7.04 12.52
CA LEU A 117 11.99 6.91 12.87
C LEU A 117 12.65 8.27 12.88
N TRP A 118 13.23 8.63 14.01
CA TRP A 118 14.11 9.79 14.14
C TRP A 118 15.55 9.32 14.02
N ILE A 119 16.15 9.60 12.88
CA ILE A 119 17.47 9.11 12.56
C ILE A 119 18.45 10.21 12.88
N ARG A 120 19.22 9.95 13.93
CA ARG A 120 20.41 10.73 14.25
C ARG A 120 21.50 10.41 13.26
N LEU A 121 22.05 11.45 12.65
CA LEU A 121 23.05 11.35 11.61
C LEU A 121 24.43 11.51 12.24
N ARG A 122 25.05 10.39 12.69
CA ARG A 122 26.41 10.36 13.27
C ARG A 122 27.47 10.03 12.22
N ASN A 123 28.72 10.45 12.48
CA ASN A 123 29.90 10.53 11.59
C ASN A 123 30.07 11.88 10.90
N PHE A 124 30.16 12.92 11.74
CA PHE A 124 30.44 14.30 11.34
C PHE A 124 31.93 14.60 11.09
N THR A 125 32.80 13.59 11.06
CA THR A 125 34.24 13.79 11.02
C THR A 125 34.86 13.03 9.86
N GLN A 126 35.29 13.80 8.84
CA GLN A 126 36.10 13.46 7.67
C GLN A 126 35.34 13.39 6.33
N GLY A 127 34.99 14.57 5.81
CA GLY A 127 34.45 14.68 4.45
C GLY A 127 34.69 16.01 3.75
N LEU A 128 35.42 16.97 4.35
CA LEU A 128 35.71 18.26 3.73
C LEU A 128 36.68 18.19 2.52
N ASN A 129 37.02 17.01 2.00
CA ASN A 129 37.94 16.88 0.85
C ASN A 129 37.74 15.62 -0.02
N THR A 130 36.62 14.93 0.08
CA THR A 130 36.39 13.74 -0.76
C THR A 130 35.13 13.93 -1.58
N THR A 131 35.31 14.23 -2.87
CA THR A 131 34.43 13.79 -3.95
C THR A 131 34.32 12.27 -3.91
N ALA A 132 33.61 11.72 -2.93
CA ALA A 132 33.43 10.30 -2.76
C ALA A 132 32.25 9.89 -3.64
N SER A 133 32.53 9.11 -4.70
CA SER A 133 31.50 8.31 -5.33
C SER A 133 30.93 7.35 -4.28
N PHE A 134 29.62 7.18 -4.31
CA PHE A 134 28.81 6.38 -3.38
C PHE A 134 29.28 4.91 -3.23
N GLU A 135 30.19 4.44 -4.09
CA GLU A 135 30.68 3.07 -4.09
C GLU A 135 31.72 2.78 -2.98
N GLU A 136 32.41 3.79 -2.42
CA GLU A 136 33.45 3.57 -1.40
C GLU A 136 32.96 3.62 0.06
N SER A 137 31.71 4.07 0.32
CA SER A 137 31.14 4.13 1.68
C SER A 137 30.49 2.82 2.15
N GLN A 138 30.90 1.67 1.61
CA GLN A 138 30.39 0.32 1.93
C GLN A 138 30.66 -0.15 3.38
N ALA A 139 31.08 0.73 4.28
CA ALA A 139 31.10 0.48 5.72
C ALA A 139 29.92 1.19 6.42
N ILE A 140 28.71 1.14 5.85
CA ILE A 140 27.50 1.35 6.64
C ILE A 140 27.37 0.13 7.55
N ARG A 141 28.01 0.20 8.73
CA ARG A 141 27.88 -0.82 9.77
C ARG A 141 26.39 -1.00 10.08
N PRO A 142 25.90 -2.23 10.23
CA PRO A 142 24.54 -2.47 10.71
C PRO A 142 24.49 -2.06 12.18
N PHE A 143 24.21 -0.79 12.46
CA PHE A 143 23.82 -0.37 13.81
C PHE A 143 22.34 -0.67 13.99
N CYS A 144 22.02 -1.94 14.18
CA CYS A 144 20.72 -2.35 14.73
C CYS A 144 20.66 -2.13 16.25
N ASP A 145 21.80 -1.94 16.93
CA ASP A 145 21.85 -1.85 18.40
C ASP A 145 21.63 -0.43 18.96
N GLU A 146 21.60 0.61 18.12
CA GLU A 146 21.29 1.99 18.54
C GLU A 146 20.28 2.70 17.62
N LEU A 147 19.16 2.06 17.30
CA LEU A 147 17.90 2.80 17.10
C LEU A 147 17.44 3.37 18.46
N LYS A 148 18.28 4.18 19.11
CA LYS A 148 17.81 5.07 20.17
C LYS A 148 17.11 6.19 19.42
N VAL A 149 15.78 6.15 19.42
CA VAL A 149 14.95 7.33 19.11
C VAL A 149 15.49 8.45 20.00
N ALA A 150 16.30 9.33 19.44
CA ALA A 150 16.75 10.50 20.17
C ALA A 150 15.49 11.28 20.52
N ASN A 151 15.33 11.72 21.77
CA ASN A 151 14.32 12.73 22.07
C ASN A 151 14.64 13.93 21.16
N PRO A 152 13.80 14.24 20.15
CA PRO A 152 14.16 15.20 19.11
C PRO A 152 14.36 16.60 19.69
N GLU A 153 13.82 16.89 20.87
CA GLU A 153 13.96 18.15 21.58
C GLU A 153 15.31 18.32 22.30
N GLU A 154 16.02 17.23 22.58
CA GLU A 154 17.32 17.25 23.29
C GLU A 154 18.51 16.96 22.37
N CYS A 155 18.25 16.68 21.09
CA CYS A 155 19.28 16.37 20.12
C CYS A 155 19.83 17.66 19.51
N ILE A 156 21.13 17.90 19.62
CA ILE A 156 21.83 19.03 18.99
C ILE A 156 22.42 18.68 17.61
N GLU A 157 22.50 17.38 17.29
CA GLU A 157 23.00 16.87 16.01
C GLU A 157 21.88 16.91 14.95
N PRO A 158 22.23 16.98 13.65
CA PRO A 158 21.28 16.82 12.57
C PRO A 158 20.47 15.52 12.70
N ILE A 159 19.15 15.64 12.59
CA ILE A 159 18.22 14.52 12.61
C ILE A 159 17.23 14.60 11.46
N ILE A 160 16.90 13.45 10.88
CA ILE A 160 15.83 13.31 9.89
C ILE A 160 14.69 12.50 10.49
N CYS A 161 13.47 12.96 10.28
CA CYS A 161 12.26 12.18 10.52
C CYS A 161 11.91 11.38 9.27
N LEU A 162 11.85 10.06 9.39
CA LEU A 162 11.28 9.17 8.38
C LEU A 162 9.98 8.56 8.90
N LYS A 163 8.93 8.58 8.08
CA LYS A 163 7.73 7.78 8.30
C LYS A 163 7.71 6.65 7.27
N LEU A 164 7.76 5.43 7.76
CA LEU A 164 7.84 4.22 6.94
C LEU A 164 6.58 3.39 7.10
N THR A 165 6.04 2.88 5.99
CA THR A 165 4.95 1.89 6.01
C THR A 165 5.21 0.83 4.96
N TYR A 166 5.37 -0.41 5.39
CA TYR A 166 5.62 -1.54 4.52
C TYR A 166 4.33 -2.34 4.27
N TYR A 167 3.91 -2.37 3.01
CA TYR A 167 2.78 -3.17 2.56
C TYR A 167 3.30 -4.49 1.98
N GLY A 168 3.43 -5.50 2.85
CA GLY A 168 3.79 -6.86 2.44
C GLY A 168 2.65 -7.62 1.75
N LEU A 169 2.96 -8.76 1.12
CA LEU A 169 1.96 -9.59 0.42
C LEU A 169 0.76 -9.96 1.32
N ASP A 170 1.01 -10.36 2.56
CA ASP A 170 -0.07 -10.73 3.48
C ASP A 170 -0.99 -9.55 3.82
N CYS A 171 -0.42 -8.36 3.99
CA CYS A 171 -1.16 -7.12 4.22
C CYS A 171 -1.99 -6.75 2.99
N LEU A 172 -1.42 -6.89 1.78
CA LEU A 172 -2.11 -6.61 0.52
C LEU A 172 -3.21 -7.62 0.19
N LYS A 173 -3.27 -8.76 0.89
CA LYS A 173 -4.35 -9.75 0.79
C LYS A 173 -5.50 -9.51 1.77
N GLU A 174 -5.41 -8.48 2.59
CA GLU A 174 -6.48 -8.09 3.50
C GLU A 174 -7.43 -7.10 2.82
N TYR A 175 -8.67 -7.54 2.64
CA TYR A 175 -9.72 -6.79 1.98
C TYR A 175 -10.92 -6.62 2.90
N ASN A 176 -11.58 -5.47 2.78
CA ASN A 176 -12.90 -5.18 3.34
C ASN A 176 -13.90 -5.00 2.19
N ALA A 177 -15.12 -5.48 2.39
CA ALA A 177 -16.22 -5.34 1.47
C ALA A 177 -17.30 -4.46 2.09
N GLU A 178 -17.76 -3.45 1.37
CA GLU A 178 -18.89 -2.61 1.78
C GLU A 178 -19.85 -2.43 0.61
N ILE A 179 -21.14 -2.70 0.82
CA ILE A 179 -22.13 -2.42 -0.22
C ILE A 179 -22.59 -0.98 -0.04
N THR A 180 -21.98 -0.05 -0.76
CA THR A 180 -22.20 1.39 -0.54
C THR A 180 -23.55 1.88 -1.05
N ASP A 181 -24.10 1.27 -2.09
CA ASP A 181 -25.29 1.77 -2.77
C ASP A 181 -26.11 0.65 -3.44
N TYR A 182 -27.36 0.94 -3.81
CA TYR A 182 -28.17 0.15 -4.71
C TYR A 182 -29.07 1.01 -5.58
N GLU A 183 -29.24 0.60 -6.83
CA GLU A 183 -30.08 1.29 -7.80
C GLU A 183 -31.00 0.31 -8.53
N SER A 184 -32.11 0.83 -9.04
CA SER A 184 -32.95 0.08 -9.98
C SER A 184 -32.37 0.22 -11.38
N ALA A 185 -32.10 -0.91 -12.03
CA ALA A 185 -31.53 -0.95 -13.37
C ALA A 185 -32.42 -1.77 -14.31
N VAL A 186 -32.47 -1.35 -15.57
CA VAL A 186 -33.19 -2.04 -16.64
C VAL A 186 -32.19 -2.54 -17.68
N LYS A 187 -32.24 -3.83 -17.99
CA LYS A 187 -31.43 -4.45 -19.06
C LYS A 187 -32.29 -5.46 -19.80
N SER A 188 -32.35 -5.34 -21.12
CA SER A 188 -33.14 -6.23 -21.97
C SER A 188 -34.62 -6.35 -21.56
N GLY A 189 -35.21 -5.24 -21.06
CA GLY A 189 -36.61 -5.19 -20.63
C GLY A 189 -36.88 -5.75 -19.23
N GLU A 190 -35.88 -6.27 -18.52
CA GLU A 190 -36.00 -6.74 -17.14
C GLU A 190 -35.54 -5.64 -16.16
N LEU A 191 -36.39 -5.33 -15.17
CA LEU A 191 -36.08 -4.44 -14.06
C LEU A 191 -35.51 -5.25 -12.89
N PHE A 192 -34.33 -4.88 -12.40
CA PHE A 192 -33.67 -5.55 -11.28
C PHE A 192 -32.95 -4.55 -10.38
N THR A 193 -32.65 -4.97 -9.16
CA THR A 193 -31.80 -4.21 -8.24
C THR A 193 -30.34 -4.52 -8.52
N GLN A 194 -29.54 -3.49 -8.70
CA GLN A 194 -28.09 -3.54 -8.84
C GLN A 194 -27.45 -2.93 -7.60
N TYR A 195 -26.51 -3.63 -7.01
CA TYR A 195 -25.76 -3.20 -5.83
C TYR A 195 -24.37 -2.73 -6.25
N THR A 196 -23.85 -1.73 -5.54
CA THR A 196 -22.48 -1.27 -5.68
C THR A 196 -21.67 -1.77 -4.48
N LEU A 197 -20.76 -2.71 -4.74
CA LEU A 197 -19.79 -3.21 -3.77
C LEU A 197 -18.49 -2.41 -3.90
N THR A 198 -18.08 -1.73 -2.84
CA THR A 198 -16.74 -1.18 -2.70
C THR A 198 -15.87 -2.24 -2.02
N ILE A 199 -14.79 -2.63 -2.69
CA ILE A 199 -13.72 -3.42 -2.08
C ILE A 199 -12.60 -2.46 -1.72
N THR A 200 -12.14 -2.51 -0.48
CA THR A 200 -11.02 -1.72 0.02
C THR A 200 -9.92 -2.67 0.49
N ARG A 201 -8.72 -2.52 -0.03
CA ARG A 201 -7.52 -3.21 0.45
C ARG A 201 -6.88 -2.39 1.58
N ARG A 202 -6.10 -3.05 2.43
CA ARG A 202 -5.45 -2.44 3.60
C ARG A 202 -4.55 -1.23 3.31
N ASP A 203 -4.01 -1.10 2.11
CA ASP A 203 -3.26 0.08 1.67
C ASP A 203 -4.12 1.29 1.31
N GLY A 204 -5.44 1.21 1.52
CA GLY A 204 -6.39 2.26 1.17
C GLY A 204 -6.83 2.22 -0.29
N TYR A 205 -6.25 1.33 -1.10
CA TYR A 205 -6.70 1.16 -2.47
C TYR A 205 -8.11 0.59 -2.50
N ALA A 206 -9.02 1.25 -3.22
CA ALA A 206 -10.42 0.83 -3.28
C ALA A 206 -10.96 0.85 -4.70
N TRP A 207 -11.83 -0.10 -5.01
CA TRP A 207 -12.53 -0.16 -6.30
C TRP A 207 -13.97 -0.58 -6.13
N LYS A 208 -14.80 -0.31 -7.15
CA LYS A 208 -16.23 -0.58 -7.14
C LYS A 208 -16.59 -1.68 -8.12
N ILE A 209 -17.48 -2.56 -7.70
CA ILE A 209 -18.01 -3.67 -8.47
C ILE A 209 -19.53 -3.55 -8.43
N LYS A 210 -20.17 -3.48 -9.60
CA LYS A 210 -21.63 -3.50 -9.65
C LYS A 210 -22.11 -4.93 -9.88
N PHE A 211 -23.05 -5.40 -9.06
CA PHE A 211 -23.54 -6.77 -9.13
C PHE A 211 -25.04 -6.88 -8.80
N ARG A 212 -25.66 -7.97 -9.23
CA ARG A 212 -27.05 -8.34 -8.87
C ARG A 212 -27.02 -9.37 -7.75
N TYR A 213 -28.08 -9.41 -6.94
CA TYR A 213 -28.27 -10.44 -5.91
C TYR A 213 -28.03 -11.86 -6.46
N SER A 214 -28.55 -12.17 -7.66
CA SER A 214 -28.40 -13.50 -8.27
C SER A 214 -26.95 -13.87 -8.59
N GLN A 215 -26.10 -12.89 -8.92
CA GLN A 215 -24.68 -13.15 -9.19
C GLN A 215 -23.98 -13.56 -7.89
N LEU A 216 -24.19 -12.83 -6.80
CA LEU A 216 -23.60 -13.17 -5.51
C LEU A 216 -24.15 -14.49 -4.93
N ASP A 217 -25.44 -14.78 -5.13
CA ASP A 217 -26.04 -16.06 -4.72
C ASP A 217 -25.45 -17.25 -5.48
N ASN A 218 -25.11 -17.09 -6.77
CA ASN A 218 -24.42 -18.12 -7.54
C ASN A 218 -23.00 -18.37 -7.03
N ILE A 219 -22.24 -17.29 -6.78
CA ILE A 219 -20.89 -17.39 -6.21
C ILE A 219 -20.94 -18.04 -4.83
N ARG A 220 -21.92 -17.67 -3.99
CA ARG A 220 -22.14 -18.31 -2.69
C ARG A 220 -22.37 -19.82 -2.85
N LYS A 221 -23.22 -20.25 -3.79
CA LYS A 221 -23.47 -21.67 -4.04
C LYS A 221 -22.20 -22.40 -4.47
N SER A 222 -21.42 -21.81 -5.37
CA SER A 222 -20.13 -22.34 -5.81
C SER A 222 -19.13 -22.46 -4.65
N LEU A 223 -19.01 -21.41 -3.83
CA LEU A 223 -18.19 -21.42 -2.62
C LEU A 223 -18.65 -22.48 -1.61
N ILE A 224 -19.95 -22.69 -1.41
CA ILE A 224 -20.47 -23.74 -0.51
C ILE A 224 -20.13 -25.14 -1.03
N LEU A 225 -20.09 -25.36 -2.36
CA LEU A 225 -19.66 -26.64 -2.92
C LEU A 225 -18.19 -26.93 -2.61
N GLN A 226 -17.35 -25.90 -2.59
CA GLN A 226 -15.92 -26.00 -2.28
C GLN A 226 -15.63 -26.01 -0.77
N PHE A 227 -16.43 -25.27 0.01
CA PHE A 227 -16.28 -24.99 1.44
C PHE A 227 -17.64 -25.16 2.15
N PRO A 228 -18.06 -26.41 2.45
CA PRO A 228 -19.40 -26.71 2.99
C PRO A 228 -19.76 -26.00 4.30
N GLU A 229 -18.78 -25.59 5.10
CA GLU A 229 -18.92 -24.81 6.32
C GLU A 229 -19.64 -23.47 6.10
N LEU A 230 -19.52 -22.89 4.89
CA LEU A 230 -20.18 -21.64 4.51
C LEU A 230 -21.71 -21.75 4.49
N LYS A 231 -22.26 -22.98 4.43
CA LYS A 231 -23.71 -23.21 4.47
C LYS A 231 -24.35 -22.70 5.77
N LYS A 232 -23.57 -22.61 6.86
CA LYS A 232 -24.03 -22.11 8.16
C LYS A 232 -24.19 -20.59 8.21
N LEU A 233 -23.60 -19.86 7.26
CA LEU A 233 -23.70 -18.40 7.23
C LEU A 233 -25.09 -17.97 6.75
N CYS A 234 -25.64 -16.98 7.45
CA CYS A 234 -26.85 -16.30 7.02
C CYS A 234 -26.62 -15.62 5.67
N PHE A 235 -27.62 -15.72 4.79
CA PHE A 235 -27.65 -15.01 3.52
C PHE A 235 -29.10 -14.69 3.20
N PRO A 236 -29.38 -13.52 2.61
CA PRO A 236 -30.75 -13.09 2.40
C PRO A 236 -31.47 -14.06 1.47
N ARG A 237 -32.79 -14.21 1.64
CA ARG A 237 -33.59 -15.01 0.71
C ARG A 237 -33.86 -14.20 -0.56
N LYS A 238 -33.91 -14.91 -1.69
CA LYS A 238 -34.41 -14.35 -2.95
C LYS A 238 -35.88 -13.97 -2.76
N THR A 239 -36.26 -12.75 -3.09
CA THR A 239 -37.68 -12.38 -3.19
C THR A 239 -38.24 -13.09 -4.42
N PHE A 240 -39.13 -14.06 -4.22
CA PHE A 240 -39.83 -14.71 -5.33
C PHE A 240 -41.07 -13.87 -5.69
N SER A 241 -41.12 -13.41 -6.94
CA SER A 241 -42.35 -12.89 -7.55
C SER A 241 -43.20 -14.08 -7.98
N LEU A 242 -44.15 -14.51 -7.15
CA LEU A 242 -45.05 -15.60 -7.53
C LEU A 242 -46.24 -15.13 -8.39
N LEU A 243 -46.57 -13.83 -8.43
CA LEU A 243 -47.68 -13.30 -9.23
C LEU A 243 -47.42 -11.84 -9.68
N SER A 244 -47.76 -11.55 -10.93
CA SER A 244 -47.74 -10.23 -11.59
C SER A 244 -48.45 -9.13 -10.78
N ILE A 245 -47.94 -7.89 -10.85
CA ILE A 245 -48.52 -6.61 -10.36
C ILE A 245 -48.35 -6.33 -8.85
N VAL A 246 -48.47 -7.30 -7.93
CA VAL A 246 -48.28 -7.06 -6.48
C VAL A 246 -46.79 -7.12 -6.06
N SER A 247 -45.92 -7.64 -6.93
CA SER A 247 -44.52 -7.97 -6.62
C SER A 247 -43.50 -6.84 -6.80
N LEU A 248 -43.83 -5.75 -7.51
CA LEU A 248 -42.84 -4.70 -7.79
C LEU A 248 -42.52 -3.90 -6.52
N LYS A 249 -43.52 -3.58 -5.68
CA LYS A 249 -43.30 -2.82 -4.44
C LYS A 249 -42.41 -3.55 -3.42
N SER A 250 -42.50 -4.87 -3.31
CA SER A 250 -41.70 -5.64 -2.33
C SER A 250 -40.25 -5.87 -2.78
N GLN A 251 -39.98 -5.81 -4.08
CA GLN A 251 -38.63 -5.93 -4.63
C GLN A 251 -37.80 -4.65 -4.47
N PHE A 252 -38.47 -3.50 -4.34
CA PHE A 252 -37.86 -2.18 -4.11
C PHE A 252 -38.21 -1.60 -2.74
N ASP A 253 -38.63 -2.44 -1.79
CA ASP A 253 -38.83 -2.02 -0.41
C ASP A 253 -37.49 -1.69 0.24
N GLU A 254 -37.28 -0.42 0.59
CA GLU A 254 -36.00 0.07 1.14
C GLU A 254 -35.57 -0.73 2.38
N GLY A 255 -36.49 -1.03 3.30
CA GLY A 255 -36.17 -1.81 4.50
C GLY A 255 -35.68 -3.23 4.18
N LEU A 256 -36.27 -3.88 3.19
CA LEU A 256 -35.85 -5.20 2.71
C LEU A 256 -34.52 -5.13 1.96
N LEU A 257 -34.29 -4.08 1.17
CA LEU A 257 -33.04 -3.84 0.45
C LEU A 257 -31.89 -3.58 1.42
N GLU A 258 -32.08 -2.78 2.46
CA GLU A 258 -31.08 -2.53 3.51
C GLU A 258 -30.75 -3.79 4.31
N LYS A 259 -31.76 -4.57 4.68
CA LYS A 259 -31.52 -5.85 5.37
C LYS A 259 -30.71 -6.80 4.49
N ARG A 260 -31.08 -6.92 3.21
CA ARG A 260 -30.38 -7.74 2.23
C ARG A 260 -28.94 -7.27 2.03
N LYS A 261 -28.73 -5.96 1.90
CA LYS A 261 -27.42 -5.32 1.84
C LYS A 261 -26.54 -5.77 3.03
N SER A 262 -27.03 -5.58 4.26
CA SER A 262 -26.29 -5.95 5.48
C SER A 262 -25.93 -7.44 5.54
N GLU A 263 -26.84 -8.34 5.17
CA GLU A 263 -26.57 -9.78 5.20
C GLU A 263 -25.58 -10.22 4.10
N MET A 264 -25.66 -9.64 2.90
CA MET A 264 -24.68 -9.91 1.82
C MET A 264 -23.29 -9.39 2.19
N GLU A 265 -23.20 -8.21 2.79
CA GLU A 265 -21.95 -7.62 3.23
C GLU A 265 -21.27 -8.46 4.32
N LYS A 266 -22.04 -8.95 5.32
CA LYS A 266 -21.53 -9.88 6.33
C LYS A 266 -20.97 -11.15 5.71
N PHE A 267 -21.66 -11.72 4.71
CA PHE A 267 -21.17 -12.87 3.98
C PHE A 267 -19.85 -12.57 3.26
N LEU A 268 -19.79 -11.48 2.49
CA LEU A 268 -18.59 -11.07 1.74
C LEU A 268 -17.39 -10.87 2.66
N ASN A 269 -17.55 -10.11 3.75
CA ASN A 269 -16.48 -9.87 4.71
C ASN A 269 -16.02 -11.15 5.42
N TYR A 270 -16.92 -12.07 5.73
CA TYR A 270 -16.53 -13.37 6.28
C TYR A 270 -15.68 -14.16 5.28
N VAL A 271 -16.11 -14.21 4.00
CA VAL A 271 -15.39 -14.95 2.95
C VAL A 271 -14.00 -14.34 2.68
N LEU A 272 -13.91 -13.00 2.68
CA LEU A 272 -12.64 -12.27 2.56
C LEU A 272 -11.72 -12.54 3.76
N LYS A 273 -12.24 -12.46 4.99
CA LYS A 273 -11.49 -12.73 6.22
C LYS A 273 -10.93 -14.15 6.28
N CYS A 274 -11.67 -15.12 5.76
CA CYS A 274 -11.22 -16.52 5.65
C CYS A 274 -10.33 -16.79 4.43
N ARG A 275 -9.96 -15.77 3.65
CA ARG A 275 -9.09 -15.86 2.47
C ARG A 275 -9.58 -16.85 1.39
N TYR A 276 -10.89 -17.09 1.27
CA TYR A 276 -11.42 -18.00 0.25
C TYR A 276 -11.25 -17.46 -1.18
N HIS A 277 -11.06 -16.16 -1.34
CA HIS A 277 -10.72 -15.54 -2.64
C HIS A 277 -9.39 -16.04 -3.21
N GLU A 278 -8.46 -16.53 -2.37
CA GLU A 278 -7.20 -17.12 -2.84
C GLU A 278 -7.36 -18.55 -3.35
N ARG A 279 -8.49 -19.19 -3.05
CA ARG A 279 -8.73 -20.63 -3.31
C ARG A 279 -9.87 -20.87 -4.30
N SER A 280 -10.69 -19.85 -4.58
CA SER A 280 -11.82 -19.92 -5.50
C SER A 280 -11.61 -18.94 -6.63
N GLN A 281 -11.34 -19.47 -7.83
CA GLN A 281 -11.16 -18.68 -9.05
C GLN A 281 -12.38 -17.80 -9.33
N GLU A 282 -13.59 -18.37 -9.25
CA GLU A 282 -14.84 -17.63 -9.51
C GLU A 282 -15.03 -16.45 -8.53
N PHE A 283 -14.72 -16.62 -7.25
CA PHE A 283 -14.82 -15.52 -6.29
C PHE A 283 -13.69 -14.49 -6.49
N SER A 284 -12.48 -14.93 -6.84
CA SER A 284 -11.40 -14.04 -7.23
C SER A 284 -11.81 -13.18 -8.42
N GLU A 285 -12.32 -13.78 -9.50
CA GLU A 285 -12.82 -13.12 -10.69
C GLU A 285 -13.95 -12.13 -10.38
N PHE A 286 -14.88 -12.51 -9.50
CA PHE A 286 -15.93 -11.60 -9.04
C PHE A 286 -15.38 -10.35 -8.36
N LEU A 287 -14.30 -10.48 -7.59
CA LEU A 287 -13.69 -9.37 -6.85
C LEU A 287 -12.74 -8.53 -7.73
N GLN A 288 -12.43 -8.94 -8.96
CA GLN A 288 -11.42 -8.27 -9.79
C GLN A 288 -11.76 -6.81 -10.04
N MET A 289 -10.71 -5.98 -10.10
CA MET A 289 -10.82 -4.62 -10.62
C MET A 289 -11.32 -4.66 -12.07
N PRO A 290 -12.28 -3.80 -12.44
CA PRO A 290 -12.64 -3.61 -13.83
C PRO A 290 -11.41 -3.20 -14.66
N ALA A 291 -11.23 -3.80 -15.83
CA ALA A 291 -10.15 -3.43 -16.74
C ALA A 291 -10.24 -1.93 -17.10
N GLY A 292 -9.14 -1.18 -16.93
CA GLY A 292 -9.03 0.23 -17.34
C GLY A 292 -9.11 1.28 -16.23
N VAL A 293 -8.98 0.89 -14.96
CA VAL A 293 -8.82 1.84 -13.83
C VAL A 293 -7.35 1.78 -13.37
N ASN A 294 -6.53 2.72 -13.85
CA ASN A 294 -5.20 3.04 -13.33
C ASN A 294 -5.27 4.37 -12.57
#